data_AF-V4KTG0-F1
#
_entry.id   AF-V4KTG0-F1
#
_cell.length_a   1.000
_cell.length_b   1.000
_cell.length_c   1.000
_cell.angle_alpha   90.00
_cell.angle_beta   90.00
_cell.angle_gamma   90.00
#
_symmetry.space_group_name_H-M   'P 1'
#
loop_
_entity.id
_entity.type
_entity.pdbx_description
1 polymer ?
#
loop_
_entity_poly.entity_id
_entity_poly.type
_entity_poly.pdbx_seq_one_letter_code
_entity_poly.pdbx_strand_id
1 'polypeptide(L)'
;MMKLMMVPVFALAAAILLMTVAKVPVAEGVTCSPTELASCAPAFMSSSPPSASCCAKLREQKPCLCGYLRNPSLRQYVSSPNAKKVANSCKIASPNC
;
A
#
# COMPACT_ATOMS: atom_id res chain seq x y z
N MET A 1 40.82 0.13 1.70
CA MET A 1 40.09 1.39 1.95
C MET A 1 38.60 1.35 1.57
N MET A 2 38.05 0.26 0.99
CA MET A 2 36.60 0.13 0.73
C MET A 2 35.75 -0.36 1.91
N LYS A 3 36.33 -0.84 3.01
CA LYS A 3 35.55 -1.47 4.11
C LYS A 3 34.84 -0.46 5.02
N LEU A 4 35.33 0.79 5.09
CA LEU A 4 34.74 1.84 5.94
C LEU A 4 33.59 2.61 5.27
N MET A 5 33.46 2.58 3.94
CA MET A 5 32.36 3.25 3.21
C MET A 5 31.07 2.42 3.11
N MET A 6 31.07 1.16 3.57
CA MET A 6 29.86 0.31 3.54
C MET A 6 29.01 0.44 4.81
N VAL A 7 29.64 0.78 5.93
CA VAL A 7 28.99 0.99 7.24
C VAL A 7 28.06 2.20 7.26
N PRO A 8 28.43 3.40 6.73
CA PRO A 8 27.51 4.54 6.73
C PRO A 8 26.35 4.36 5.74
N VAL A 9 26.55 3.60 4.65
CA VAL A 9 25.49 3.33 3.66
C VAL A 9 24.42 2.41 4.24
N PHE A 10 24.81 1.37 4.97
CA PHE A 10 23.86 0.49 5.67
C PHE A 10 23.15 1.20 6.83
N ALA A 11 23.86 2.06 7.58
CA ALA A 11 23.28 2.85 8.65
C ALA A 11 22.30 3.92 8.15
N LEU A 12 22.58 4.59 7.01
CA LEU A 12 21.64 5.50 6.37
C LEU A 12 20.42 4.77 5.81
N ALA A 13 20.59 3.59 5.19
CA ALA A 13 19.47 2.80 4.69
C ALA A 13 18.52 2.36 5.82
N ALA A 14 19.06 1.98 6.98
CA ALA A 14 18.27 1.65 8.17
C ALA A 14 17.55 2.88 8.75
N ALA A 15 18.19 4.05 8.76
CA ALA A 15 17.58 5.29 9.22
C ALA A 15 16.45 5.79 8.30
N ILE A 16 16.56 5.58 6.98
CA ILE A 16 15.49 5.92 6.01
C ILE A 16 14.30 4.96 6.15
N LEU A 17 14.52 3.68 6.48
CA LEU A 17 13.44 2.73 6.77
C LEU A 17 12.63 3.12 8.02
N LEU A 18 13.26 3.74 9.03
CA LEU A 18 12.59 4.14 10.27
C LEU A 18 11.71 5.39 10.13
N MET A 19 11.96 6.26 9.15
CA MET A 19 11.28 7.56 9.02
C MET A 19 9.98 7.52 8.19
N THR A 20 9.58 6.37 7.64
CA THR A 20 8.40 6.29 6.74
C THR A 20 7.12 5.78 7.40
N VAL A 21 7.08 5.67 8.73
CA VAL A 21 5.83 5.46 9.45
C VAL A 21 5.09 6.80 9.54
N ALA A 22 4.49 7.23 8.43
CA ALA A 22 3.37 8.14 8.49
C ALA A 22 2.27 7.41 9.27
N LYS A 23 2.26 7.57 10.59
CA LYS A 23 1.25 7.00 11.47
C LYS A 23 -0.04 7.78 11.24
N VAL A 24 -0.76 7.38 10.19
CA VAL A 24 -2.16 7.75 10.01
C VAL A 24 -2.89 7.17 11.22
N PRO A 25 -3.62 7.97 12.02
CA PRO A 25 -4.40 7.45 13.12
C PRO A 25 -5.52 6.62 12.52
N VAL A 26 -5.29 5.32 12.42
CA VAL A 26 -6.28 4.38 11.91
C VAL A 26 -6.99 3.80 13.10
N ALA A 27 -8.31 3.92 13.05
CA ALA A 27 -9.25 3.36 13.99
C ALA A 27 -8.80 1.95 14.39
N GLU A 28 -8.83 1.71 15.70
CA GLU A 28 -8.23 0.57 16.37
C GLU A 28 -8.58 -0.76 15.68
N GLY A 29 -7.55 -1.46 15.19
CA GLY A 29 -7.66 -2.84 14.71
C GLY A 29 -7.09 -3.15 13.33
N VAL A 30 -6.96 -2.18 12.42
CA VAL A 30 -6.46 -2.44 11.04
C VAL A 30 -5.03 -1.92 10.84
N THR A 31 -4.10 -2.81 10.53
CA THR A 31 -2.75 -2.45 10.11
C THR A 31 -2.77 -1.92 8.68
N CYS A 32 -2.52 -0.62 8.50
CA CYS A 32 -2.37 -0.04 7.17
C CYS A 32 -1.04 -0.44 6.55
N SER A 33 -1.06 -1.48 5.72
CA SER A 33 0.08 -1.86 4.91
C SER A 33 -0.36 -2.27 3.50
N PRO A 34 0.30 -1.80 2.43
CA PRO A 34 0.03 -2.27 1.07
C PRO A 34 0.27 -3.78 0.91
N THR A 35 1.06 -4.40 1.81
CA THR A 35 1.28 -5.86 1.81
C THR A 35 0.02 -6.65 2.09
N GLU A 36 -0.97 -6.08 2.79
CA GLU A 36 -2.27 -6.72 3.01
C GLU A 36 -3.06 -6.89 1.70
N LEU A 37 -2.68 -6.16 0.64
CA LEU A 37 -3.26 -6.27 -0.70
C LEU A 37 -2.49 -7.26 -1.60
N ALA A 38 -1.59 -8.08 -1.07
CA ALA A 38 -0.81 -9.06 -1.85
C ALA A 38 -1.71 -10.01 -2.66
N SER A 39 -2.88 -10.39 -2.12
CA SER A 39 -3.88 -11.20 -2.81
C SER A 39 -4.50 -10.51 -4.04
N CYS A 40 -4.37 -9.19 -4.16
CA CYS A 40 -4.79 -8.39 -5.32
C CYS A 40 -3.69 -8.23 -6.38
N ALA A 41 -2.45 -8.67 -6.12
CA ALA A 41 -1.33 -8.47 -7.03
C ALA A 41 -1.62 -8.98 -8.47
N PRO A 42 -2.21 -10.18 -8.67
CA PRO A 42 -2.55 -10.64 -10.02
C PRO A 42 -3.51 -9.68 -10.73
N ALA A 43 -4.54 -9.20 -10.01
CA ALA A 43 -5.55 -8.30 -10.56
C ALA A 43 -4.98 -6.90 -10.87
N PHE A 44 -4.06 -6.41 -10.06
CA PHE A 44 -3.35 -5.15 -10.32
C PHE A 44 -2.38 -5.24 -11.51
N MET A 45 -1.67 -6.36 -11.68
CA MET A 45 -0.67 -6.52 -12.74
C MET A 45 -1.27 -6.88 -14.10
N SER A 46 -2.28 -7.75 -14.13
CA SER A 46 -2.76 -8.41 -15.36
C SER A 46 -4.19 -8.06 -15.76
N SER A 47 -4.87 -7.16 -15.04
CA SER A 47 -6.32 -6.92 -15.19
C SER A 47 -7.19 -8.17 -15.01
N SER A 48 -6.67 -9.23 -14.38
CA SER A 48 -7.47 -10.40 -14.03
C SER A 48 -8.56 -10.04 -13.02
N PRO A 49 -9.70 -10.78 -13.02
CA PRO A 49 -10.73 -10.57 -12.02
C PRO A 49 -10.17 -10.71 -10.59
N PRO A 50 -10.54 -9.82 -9.64
CA PRO A 50 -10.07 -9.94 -8.27
C PRO A 50 -10.67 -11.17 -7.58
N SER A 51 -9.86 -11.83 -6.76
CA SER A 51 -10.31 -12.93 -5.92
C SER A 51 -11.21 -12.43 -4.78
N ALA A 52 -11.98 -13.35 -4.17
CA ALA A 52 -12.77 -13.03 -2.98
C ALA A 52 -11.90 -12.49 -1.83
N SER A 53 -10.73 -13.10 -1.62
CA SER A 53 -9.75 -12.66 -0.62
C SER A 53 -9.18 -11.28 -0.90
N CYS A 54 -8.93 -10.95 -2.18
CA CYS A 54 -8.55 -9.59 -2.57
C CYS A 54 -9.62 -8.57 -2.18
N CYS A 55 -10.88 -8.83 -2.52
CA CYS A 55 -11.96 -7.91 -2.17
C CYS A 55 -12.20 -7.81 -0.65
N ALA A 56 -12.00 -8.89 0.11
CA ALA A 56 -12.08 -8.86 1.57
C ALA A 56 -10.98 -7.97 2.16
N LYS A 57 -9.72 -8.18 1.76
CA LYS A 57 -8.58 -7.37 2.20
C LYS A 57 -8.67 -5.91 1.79
N LEU A 58 -9.15 -5.63 0.57
CA LEU A 58 -9.35 -4.26 0.13
C LEU A 58 -10.47 -3.55 0.92
N ARG A 59 -11.49 -4.27 1.40
CA ARG A 59 -12.51 -3.70 2.31
C ARG A 59 -11.94 -3.41 3.68
N GLU A 60 -11.14 -4.31 4.25
CA GLU A 60 -10.44 -4.08 5.52
C GLU A 60 -9.58 -2.81 5.45
N GLN A 61 -8.93 -2.57 4.32
CA GLN A 61 -8.04 -1.41 4.11
C GLN A 61 -8.74 -0.09 3.78
N LYS A 62 -10.08 -0.03 3.72
CA LYS A 62 -10.84 1.21 3.47
C LYS A 62 -10.37 2.44 4.29
N PRO A 63 -10.19 2.38 5.62
CA PRO A 63 -9.73 3.52 6.40
C PRO A 63 -8.32 3.99 6.02
N CYS A 64 -7.51 3.13 5.42
CA CYS A 64 -6.13 3.42 5.03
C CYS A 64 -6.01 4.06 3.63
N LEU A 65 -7.05 3.96 2.79
CA LEU A 65 -6.99 4.38 1.38
C LEU A 65 -6.63 5.86 1.19
N CYS A 66 -7.12 6.75 2.07
CA CYS A 66 -6.70 8.15 2.05
C CYS A 66 -5.21 8.34 2.35
N GLY A 67 -4.69 7.57 3.32
CA GLY A 67 -3.27 7.56 3.62
C GLY A 67 -2.43 7.11 2.43
N TYR A 68 -2.90 6.09 1.70
CA TYR A 68 -2.23 5.62 0.48
C TYR A 68 -2.29 6.64 -0.65
N LEU A 69 -3.41 7.35 -0.82
CA LEU A 69 -3.54 8.40 -1.84
C LEU A 69 -2.64 9.61 -1.57
N ARG A 70 -2.48 9.97 -0.29
CA ARG A 70 -1.64 11.12 0.13
C ARG A 70 -0.15 10.81 0.10
N ASN A 71 0.24 9.53 0.19
CA ASN A 71 1.63 9.12 0.07
C ASN A 71 2.00 8.84 -1.40
N PRO A 72 2.88 9.64 -2.04
CA PRO A 72 3.23 9.49 -3.46
C PRO A 72 3.74 8.08 -3.81
N SER A 73 4.50 7.45 -2.91
CA SER A 73 5.06 6.10 -3.10
C SER A 73 4.00 5.00 -3.01
N LEU A 74 2.86 5.28 -2.38
CA LEU A 74 1.77 4.31 -2.23
C LEU A 74 0.60 4.59 -3.19
N ARG A 75 0.51 5.81 -3.72
CA ARG A 75 -0.58 6.26 -4.58
C ARG A 75 -0.79 5.35 -5.79
N GLN A 76 0.28 4.78 -6.34
CA GLN A 76 0.24 3.82 -7.44
C GLN A 76 -0.60 2.56 -7.16
N TYR A 77 -0.67 2.09 -5.91
CA TYR A 77 -1.43 0.89 -5.54
C TYR A 77 -2.94 1.12 -5.51
N VAL A 78 -3.39 2.38 -5.38
CA VAL A 78 -4.80 2.73 -5.22
C VAL A 78 -5.36 3.60 -6.36
N SER A 79 -4.49 4.24 -7.15
CA SER A 79 -4.90 5.20 -8.20
C SER A 79 -4.61 4.74 -9.63
N SER A 80 -3.86 3.64 -9.82
CA SER A 80 -3.60 3.08 -11.15
C SER A 80 -4.90 2.63 -11.86
N PRO A 81 -4.93 2.54 -13.19
CA PRO A 81 -6.12 2.09 -13.92
C PRO A 81 -6.63 0.72 -13.45
N ASN A 82 -5.73 -0.22 -13.19
CA ASN A 82 -6.10 -1.55 -12.71
C ASN A 82 -6.58 -1.52 -11.25
N ALA A 83 -5.98 -0.67 -10.39
CA ALA A 83 -6.47 -0.49 -9.03
C ALA A 83 -7.92 0.05 -9.01
N LYS A 84 -8.25 1.00 -9.87
CA LYS A 84 -9.62 1.51 -10.03
C LYS A 84 -10.58 0.42 -10.52
N LYS A 85 -10.17 -0.39 -11.50
CA LYS A 85 -10.98 -1.53 -11.96
C LYS A 85 -11.24 -2.53 -10.83
N VAL A 86 -10.21 -2.89 -10.07
CA VAL A 86 -10.33 -3.80 -8.91
C VAL A 86 -11.28 -3.22 -7.86
N ALA A 87 -11.13 -1.94 -7.50
CA ALA A 87 -12.02 -1.28 -6.56
C ALA A 87 -13.49 -1.33 -7.04
N ASN A 88 -13.74 -1.06 -8.32
CA ASN A 88 -15.07 -1.15 -8.91
C ASN A 88 -15.63 -2.57 -8.86
N SER A 89 -14.85 -3.58 -9.28
CA SER A 89 -15.24 -5.00 -9.22
C SER A 89 -15.56 -5.46 -7.79
N CYS A 90 -14.79 -4.97 -6.81
CA CYS A 90 -15.01 -5.25 -5.39
C CYS A 90 -16.09 -4.37 -4.74
N LYS A 91 -16.73 -3.44 -5.48
CA LYS A 91 -17.73 -2.48 -4.97
C LYS A 91 -17.20 -1.62 -3.82
N ILE A 92 -16.01 -1.06 -4.01
CA ILE A 92 -15.34 -0.18 -3.06
C ILE A 92 -15.25 1.21 -3.69
N ALA A 93 -15.98 2.16 -3.12
CA ALA A 93 -15.95 3.55 -3.56
C ALA A 93 -14.57 4.17 -3.31
N SER A 94 -14.15 5.05 -4.22
CA SER A 94 -12.98 5.89 -3.99
C SER A 94 -13.29 6.85 -2.83
N PRO A 95 -12.40 6.95 -1.83
CA PRO A 95 -12.63 7.85 -0.70
C PRO A 95 -12.44 9.32 -1.14
N ASN A 96 -13.24 10.21 -0.56
CA ASN A 96 -12.96 11.65 -0.60
C ASN A 96 -11.96 11.97 0.52
N CYS A 97 -10.76 12.35 0.11
CA CYS A 97 -9.61 12.68 0.95
C CYS A 97 -9.02 14.00 0.44
#